data_AF-A0A1Y5KQT4-F1
#
_entry.id   AF-A0A1Y5KQT4-F1
#
_cell.length_a   1.000
_cell.length_b   1.000
_cell.length_c   1.000
_cell.angle_alpha   90.00
_cell.angle_beta   90.00
_cell.angle_gamma   90.00
#
_symmetry.space_group_name_H-M   'P 1'
#
loop_
_entity.id
_entity.type
_entity.pdbx_description
1 polymer ?
#
loop_
_entity_poly.entity_id
_entity_poly.type
_entity_poly.pdbx_seq_one_letter_code
_entity_poly.pdbx_strand_id
1 'polypeptide(L)'
;MNYIDRVAAMIEDTLDPSYRPDTHGADLYRLYAILALGQGINTRLADVHNAWSVWMITQNPEHPAIVPFDELSEEKQSEDAPFLDAIREVSSQLAHE
;
A
#
# COMPACT_ATOMS: atom_id res chain seq x y z
N MET A 1 -3.39 -16.83 11.65
CA MET A 1 -3.12 -15.78 10.65
C MET A 1 -3.40 -16.37 9.28
N ASN A 2 -4.25 -15.76 8.45
CA ASN A 2 -4.53 -16.27 7.10
C ASN A 2 -3.43 -15.82 6.11
N TYR A 3 -3.53 -16.21 4.84
CA TYR A 3 -2.49 -15.88 3.85
C TYR A 3 -2.43 -14.38 3.52
N ILE A 4 -3.55 -13.65 3.52
CA ILE A 4 -3.58 -12.20 3.30
C ILE A 4 -2.88 -11.48 4.46
N ASP A 5 -3.20 -11.84 5.71
CA ASP A 5 -2.56 -11.23 6.88
C ASP A 5 -1.05 -11.51 6.92
N ARG A 6 -0.59 -12.68 6.41
CA ARG A 6 0.83 -12.99 6.28
C ARG A 6 1.52 -12.06 5.28
N VAL A 7 0.96 -11.90 4.09
CA VAL A 7 1.51 -11.00 3.06
C VAL A 7 1.48 -9.55 3.54
N ALA A 8 0.39 -9.13 4.20
CA ALA A 8 0.27 -7.80 4.79
C ALA A 8 1.39 -7.51 5.82
N ALA A 9 1.65 -8.47 6.72
CA ALA A 9 2.72 -8.35 7.70
C ALA A 9 4.11 -8.29 7.04
N MET A 10 4.36 -9.08 5.99
CA MET A 10 5.61 -9.00 5.23
C MET A 10 5.81 -7.60 4.63
N ILE A 11 4.76 -6.99 4.06
CA ILE A 11 4.85 -5.63 3.48
C ILE A 11 5.14 -4.61 4.58
N GLU A 12 4.44 -4.70 5.71
CA GLU A 12 4.67 -3.81 6.85
C GLU A 12 6.10 -3.92 7.39
N ASP A 13 6.64 -5.15 7.49
CA ASP A 13 7.98 -5.41 8.00
C ASP A 13 9.10 -4.89 7.08
N THR A 14 8.86 -4.77 5.76
CA THR A 14 9.79 -4.15 4.81
C THR A 14 9.88 -2.63 4.98
N LEU A 15 8.86 -1.98 5.54
CA LEU A 15 8.81 -0.52 5.66
C LEU A 15 9.58 -0.02 6.88
N ASP A 16 10.23 1.14 6.71
CA ASP A 16 10.74 1.90 7.85
C ASP A 16 9.58 2.24 8.80
N PRO A 17 9.75 2.02 10.13
CA PRO A 17 8.70 2.30 11.11
C PRO A 17 8.09 3.70 11.03
N SER A 18 8.84 4.70 10.55
CA SER A 18 8.36 6.08 10.38
C SER A 18 7.25 6.25 9.34
N TYR A 19 7.06 5.30 8.41
CA TYR A 19 5.98 5.32 7.42
C TYR A 19 4.71 4.59 7.88
N ARG A 20 4.75 3.92 9.03
CA ARG A 20 3.63 3.06 9.47
C ARG A 20 2.52 3.91 10.09
N PRO A 21 1.24 3.74 9.69
CA PRO A 21 0.13 4.47 10.30
C PRO A 21 -0.04 4.10 11.77
N ASP A 22 -0.27 5.09 12.64
CA ASP A 22 -0.42 4.89 14.09
C ASP A 22 -1.67 4.07 14.49
N THR A 23 -2.71 4.04 13.64
CA THR A 23 -3.98 3.33 13.93
C THR A 23 -4.57 2.67 12.69
N HIS A 24 -5.18 1.50 12.85
CA HIS A 24 -5.87 0.71 11.82
C HIS A 24 -5.05 0.43 10.53
N GLY A 25 -3.71 0.49 10.58
CA GLY A 25 -2.84 0.20 9.44
C GLY A 25 -3.00 -1.22 8.88
N ALA A 26 -3.46 -2.17 9.69
CA ALA A 26 -3.69 -3.55 9.26
C ALA A 26 -4.65 -3.66 8.07
N ASP A 27 -5.70 -2.83 8.00
CA ASP A 27 -6.65 -2.86 6.87
C ASP A 27 -6.03 -2.31 5.58
N LEU A 28 -5.17 -1.28 5.69
CA LEU A 28 -4.40 -0.77 4.57
C LEU A 28 -3.45 -1.84 4.02
N TYR A 29 -2.69 -2.51 4.89
CA TYR A 29 -1.75 -3.55 4.45
C TYR A 29 -2.44 -4.77 3.83
N ARG A 30 -3.69 -5.07 4.21
CA ARG A 30 -4.50 -6.08 3.51
C ARG A 30 -4.85 -5.67 2.08
N LEU A 31 -5.12 -4.39 1.83
CA LEU A 31 -5.32 -3.89 0.46
C LEU A 31 -4.02 -3.97 -0.34
N TYR A 32 -2.88 -3.61 0.27
CA TYR A 32 -1.58 -3.76 -0.36
C TYR A 32 -1.20 -5.22 -0.63
N ALA A 33 -1.60 -6.16 0.23
CA ALA A 33 -1.44 -7.59 -0.02
C ALA A 33 -2.20 -8.05 -1.27
N ILE A 34 -3.37 -7.48 -1.57
CA ILE A 34 -4.10 -7.75 -2.82
C ILE A 34 -3.27 -7.28 -4.02
N LEU A 35 -2.64 -6.11 -3.94
CA LEU A 35 -1.76 -5.60 -5.02
C LEU A 35 -0.57 -6.55 -5.24
N ALA A 36 0.10 -6.98 -4.15
CA ALA A 36 1.23 -7.91 -4.23
C ALA A 36 0.88 -9.26 -4.88
N LEU A 37 -0.31 -9.80 -4.56
CA LEU A 37 -0.79 -11.09 -5.08
C LEU A 37 -1.38 -10.99 -6.49
N GLY A 38 -2.02 -9.87 -6.83
CA GLY A 38 -2.74 -9.69 -8.09
C GLY A 38 -1.89 -9.07 -9.20
N GLN A 39 -1.27 -7.92 -8.94
CA GLN A 39 -0.45 -7.19 -9.91
C GLN A 39 1.05 -7.46 -9.72
N GLY A 40 1.46 -7.71 -8.47
CA GLY A 40 2.83 -8.02 -8.09
C GLY A 40 3.82 -6.94 -8.52
N ILE A 41 4.89 -7.35 -9.23
CA ILE A 41 5.89 -6.43 -9.77
C ILE A 41 5.31 -5.33 -10.69
N ASN A 42 4.14 -5.56 -11.28
CA ASN A 42 3.49 -4.61 -12.20
C ASN A 42 2.66 -3.55 -11.47
N THR A 43 2.55 -3.60 -10.14
CA THR A 43 1.92 -2.56 -9.32
C THR A 43 2.58 -1.20 -9.63
N ARG A 44 1.79 -0.13 -9.66
CA ARG A 44 2.24 1.25 -9.92
C ARG A 44 1.84 2.15 -8.75
N LEU A 45 2.42 3.36 -8.69
CA LEU A 45 2.10 4.35 -7.65
C LEU A 45 0.59 4.64 -7.59
N ALA A 46 -0.06 4.78 -8.75
CA ALA A 46 -1.51 4.98 -8.82
C ALA A 46 -2.32 3.82 -8.20
N ASP A 47 -1.84 2.57 -8.27
CA ASP A 47 -2.52 1.43 -7.64
C ASP A 47 -2.42 1.51 -6.11
N VAL A 48 -1.24 1.90 -5.60
CA VAL A 48 -0.99 2.13 -4.18
C VAL A 48 -1.87 3.26 -3.66
N HIS A 49 -1.91 4.40 -4.36
CA HIS A 49 -2.75 5.54 -4.01
C HIS A 49 -4.24 5.18 -3.99
N ASN A 50 -4.71 4.39 -4.96
CA ASN A 50 -6.10 3.93 -4.99
C ASN A 50 -6.42 3.05 -3.79
N ALA A 51 -5.53 2.12 -3.42
CA ALA A 51 -5.71 1.28 -2.24
C ALA A 51 -5.68 2.11 -0.95
N TRP A 52 -4.74 3.06 -0.84
CA TRP A 52 -4.68 3.98 0.28
C TRP A 52 -5.96 4.84 0.38
N SER A 53 -6.48 5.33 -0.75
CA SER A 53 -7.70 6.12 -0.79
C SER A 53 -8.92 5.32 -0.32
N VAL A 54 -9.03 4.04 -0.72
CA VAL A 54 -10.08 3.14 -0.22
C VAL A 54 -10.02 3.00 1.30
N TRP A 55 -8.83 2.82 1.87
CA TRP A 55 -8.66 2.78 3.32
C TRP A 55 -8.95 4.13 3.97
N MET A 56 -8.45 5.24 3.42
CA MET A 56 -8.64 6.59 3.96
C MET A 56 -10.11 6.99 3.99
N ILE A 57 -10.94 6.56 3.02
CA ILE A 57 -12.40 6.76 3.06
C ILE A 57 -13.01 6.19 4.35
N THR A 58 -12.49 5.09 4.89
CA THR A 58 -13.00 4.52 6.14
C THR A 58 -12.59 5.29 7.39
N GLN A 59 -11.51 6.08 7.30
CA GLN A 59 -10.93 6.84 8.41
C GLN A 59 -11.37 8.32 8.38
N ASN A 60 -11.23 8.96 7.22
CA ASN A 60 -11.61 10.34 6.93
C ASN A 60 -12.05 10.47 5.45
N PRO A 61 -13.37 10.34 5.15
CA PRO A 61 -13.91 10.47 3.79
C PRO A 61 -13.61 11.79 3.10
N GLU A 62 -13.41 12.87 3.87
CA GLU A 62 -13.18 14.22 3.36
C GLU A 62 -11.67 14.55 3.24
N HIS A 63 -10.79 13.55 3.32
CA HIS A 63 -9.35 13.78 3.23
C HIS A 63 -8.99 14.37 1.85
N PRO A 64 -8.29 15.52 1.77
CA PRO A 64 -8.10 16.27 0.53
C PRO A 64 -7.26 15.55 -0.53
N ALA A 65 -6.47 14.56 -0.13
CA ALA A 65 -5.70 13.73 -1.05
C ALA A 65 -6.52 12.59 -1.69
N ILE A 66 -7.80 12.41 -1.34
CA ILE A 66 -8.70 11.46 -2.02
C ILE A 66 -9.15 12.10 -3.35
N VAL A 67 -8.21 12.15 -4.29
CA VAL A 67 -8.38 12.61 -5.68
C VAL A 67 -7.65 11.61 -6.60
N PRO A 68 -7.91 11.57 -7.91
CA PRO A 68 -7.11 10.78 -8.85
C PRO A 68 -5.61 11.06 -8.71
N PHE A 69 -4.78 10.02 -8.85
CA PHE A 69 -3.33 10.11 -8.64
C PHE A 69 -2.67 11.25 -9.44
N ASP A 70 -3.09 11.42 -10.70
CA ASP A 70 -2.55 12.47 -11.60
C ASP A 70 -2.95 13.90 -11.20
N GLU A 71 -3.89 14.06 -10.25
CA GLU A 71 -4.29 15.35 -9.67
C GLU A 71 -3.49 15.71 -8.40
N LEU A 72 -2.69 14.78 -7.88
CA LEU A 72 -1.76 15.06 -6.78
C LEU A 72 -0.54 15.85 -7.28
N SER A 73 0.07 16.64 -6.38
CA SER A 73 1.40 17.19 -6.62
C SER A 73 2.44 16.05 -6.68
N GLU A 74 3.55 16.27 -7.39
CA GLU A 74 4.64 15.28 -7.47
C GLU A 74 5.18 14.88 -6.08
N GLU A 75 5.24 15.85 -5.15
CA GLU A 75 5.60 15.59 -3.75
C GLU A 75 4.64 14.59 -3.11
N LYS A 76 3.32 14.77 -3.27
CA LYS A 76 2.32 13.85 -2.73
C LYS A 76 2.34 12.50 -3.41
N GLN A 77 2.54 12.45 -4.72
CA GLN A 77 2.74 11.18 -5.44
C GLN A 77 3.96 10.40 -4.92
N SER A 78 5.01 11.09 -4.51
CA SER A 78 6.23 10.45 -3.99
C SER A 78 6.04 9.80 -2.62
N GLU A 79 5.02 10.21 -1.85
CA GLU A 79 4.70 9.60 -0.55
C GLU A 79 4.28 8.12 -0.68
N ASP A 80 3.78 7.70 -1.86
CA ASP A 80 3.41 6.30 -2.14
C ASP A 80 4.60 5.39 -2.48
N ALA A 81 5.77 5.96 -2.80
CA ALA A 81 6.91 5.20 -3.32
C ALA A 81 7.45 4.13 -2.34
N PRO A 82 7.61 4.40 -1.03
CA PRO A 82 8.07 3.37 -0.08
C PRO A 82 7.13 2.15 -0.04
N PHE A 83 5.82 2.37 -0.11
CA PHE A 83 4.83 1.29 -0.11
C PHE A 83 4.85 0.50 -1.41
N LEU A 84 5.01 1.18 -2.55
CA LEU A 84 5.17 0.51 -3.84
C LEU A 84 6.39 -0.42 -3.85
N ASP A 85 7.53 0.06 -3.34
CA ASP A 85 8.76 -0.71 -3.28
C ASP A 85 8.58 -1.95 -2.37
N ALA A 86 7.97 -1.78 -1.19
CA ALA A 86 7.65 -2.89 -0.29
C ALA A 86 6.72 -3.93 -0.93
N ILE A 87 5.66 -3.50 -1.63
CA ILE A 87 4.73 -4.40 -2.33
C ILE A 87 5.45 -5.23 -3.39
N ARG A 88 6.32 -4.60 -4.19
CA ARG A 88 7.07 -5.27 -5.26
C ARG A 88 8.13 -6.21 -4.70
N GLU A 89 8.77 -5.84 -3.61
CA GLU A 89 9.74 -6.70 -2.92
C GLU A 89 9.05 -7.97 -2.39
N VAL A 90 7.96 -7.83 -1.63
CA VAL A 90 7.21 -8.98 -1.11
C VAL A 90 6.67 -9.85 -2.26
N SER A 91 6.12 -9.24 -3.31
CA SER A 91 5.68 -9.99 -4.51
C SER A 91 6.81 -10.81 -5.12
N SER A 92 8.03 -10.25 -5.18
CA SER A 92 9.21 -10.95 -5.68
C SER A 92 9.58 -12.14 -4.78
N GLN A 93 9.47 -12.00 -3.46
CA GLN A 93 9.71 -13.11 -2.51
C GLN A 93 8.69 -14.24 -2.71
N LEU A 94 7.40 -13.90 -2.85
CA LEU A 94 6.31 -14.88 -3.05
C LEU A 94 6.45 -15.67 -4.37
N ALA A 95 7.05 -15.08 -5.40
CA ALA A 95 7.28 -15.76 -6.68
C ALA A 95 8.40 -16.83 -6.63
N HIS A 96 9.19 -16.85 -5.55
CA HIS A 96 10.30 -17.79 -5.34
C HIS A 96 9.99 -18.87 -4.28
N GLU A 97 8.74 -18.94 -3.78
CA GLU A 97 8.22 -20.00 -2.92
C GLU A 97 7.51 -21.10 -3.72
#